data_AF-A0A960IHV2-F1
#
_entry.id   AF-A0A960IHV2-F1
#
_cell.length_a   1.000
_cell.length_b   1.000
_cell.length_c   1.000
_cell.angle_alpha   90.00
_cell.angle_beta   90.00
_cell.angle_gamma   90.00
#
_symmetry.space_group_name_H-M   'P 1'
#
loop_
_entity.id
_entity.type
_entity.pdbx_description
1 polymer ?
#
loop_
_entity_poly.entity_id
_entity_poly.type
_entity_poly.pdbx_seq_one_letter_code
_entity_poly.pdbx_strand_id
1 'polypeptide(L)'
;MAPSNVDAAAPPSDRRWHDPRRAFWPLALVVPVLPFLAGGLVAATGWSGFWWIGPVLVFGLMPLLDQALGLDTLNPPEEAAAALDDDRYYRHLTYAYLPLQFASLVWACSVWASGDLSPFAALGLAATVGCVAGIAINTAHELGHKHPTLERWLAKVALSQSAYGHFYVEHNRGHHQRVSTPEDPASSRFGESFYAFVPRTVIGSARSAVRIERDRRRRAGDRFWSPRNDVLNAWAMTVVLFGALVAGFGWSVAPWLVVQAILGFLLLEVVNYIEHYGLRRERRDDGRYERCRPEHSWNASN
;
A
#
# COMPACT_ATOMS: atom_id res chain seq x y z
N MET A 1 46.09 -33.34 7.57
CA MET A 1 45.67 -33.25 6.16
C MET A 1 44.42 -34.12 6.02
N ALA A 2 43.25 -33.52 6.21
CA ALA A 2 41.94 -34.19 6.11
C ALA A 2 41.14 -33.41 5.07
N PRO A 3 40.52 -34.07 4.07
CA PRO A 3 39.88 -33.37 2.98
C PRO A 3 38.56 -32.74 3.44
N SER A 4 38.33 -31.54 2.92
CA SER A 4 37.11 -30.75 3.02
C SER A 4 35.91 -31.51 2.48
N ASN A 5 34.88 -31.71 3.31
CA ASN A 5 33.53 -31.97 2.83
C ASN A 5 33.04 -30.70 2.13
N VAL A 6 33.13 -30.70 0.81
CA VAL A 6 32.38 -29.78 -0.04
C VAL A 6 30.95 -30.31 -0.03
N ASP A 7 30.03 -29.57 0.59
CA ASP A 7 28.61 -29.83 0.49
C ASP A 7 28.22 -29.93 -0.99
N ALA A 8 27.88 -31.14 -1.41
CA ALA A 8 27.31 -31.37 -2.72
C ALA A 8 25.95 -30.66 -2.75
N ALA A 9 25.87 -29.54 -3.46
CA ALA A 9 24.61 -28.90 -3.77
C ALA A 9 23.67 -29.94 -4.38
N ALA A 10 22.52 -30.17 -3.74
CA ALA A 10 21.47 -31.01 -4.28
C ALA A 10 21.10 -30.52 -5.69
N PRO A 11 20.85 -31.42 -6.66
CA PRO A 11 20.45 -31.00 -8.00
C PRO A 11 19.18 -30.15 -7.92
N PRO A 12 19.06 -29.07 -8.73
CA PRO A 12 17.84 -28.27 -8.75
C PRO A 12 16.67 -29.19 -9.08
N SER A 13 15.69 -29.26 -8.19
CA SER A 13 14.51 -30.07 -8.44
C SER A 13 13.75 -29.46 -9.61
N ASP A 14 13.56 -30.22 -10.69
CA ASP A 14 12.70 -29.90 -11.85
C ASP A 14 11.21 -29.67 -11.49
N ARG A 15 10.85 -29.70 -10.21
CA ARG A 15 9.52 -29.38 -9.74
C ARG A 15 9.36 -27.87 -9.61
N ARG A 16 8.71 -27.28 -10.61
CA ARG A 16 8.12 -25.93 -10.51
C ARG A 16 7.26 -25.88 -9.24
N TRP A 17 7.63 -25.00 -8.31
CA TRP A 17 6.89 -24.81 -7.06
C TRP A 17 5.43 -24.45 -7.37
N HIS A 18 4.50 -25.06 -6.66
CA HIS A 18 3.07 -24.83 -6.82
C HIS A 18 2.50 -24.31 -5.50
N ASP A 19 1.94 -23.11 -5.52
CA ASP A 19 1.22 -22.57 -4.37
C ASP A 19 -0.10 -23.33 -4.16
N PRO A 20 -0.27 -24.11 -3.07
CA PRO A 20 -1.55 -24.76 -2.79
C PRO A 20 -2.69 -23.76 -2.56
N ARG A 21 -2.38 -22.49 -2.28
CA ARG A 21 -3.34 -21.42 -2.01
C ARG A 21 -3.67 -20.58 -3.23
N ARG A 22 -3.17 -20.94 -4.43
CA ARG A 22 -3.42 -20.21 -5.68
C ARG A 22 -4.90 -19.97 -5.96
N ALA A 23 -5.77 -20.91 -5.58
CA ALA A 23 -7.22 -20.78 -5.74
C ALA A 23 -7.83 -19.64 -4.89
N PHE A 24 -7.16 -19.22 -3.82
CA PHE A 24 -7.61 -18.16 -2.91
C PHE A 24 -7.08 -16.77 -3.29
N TRP A 25 -6.15 -16.64 -4.24
CA TRP A 25 -5.64 -15.32 -4.66
C TRP A 25 -6.74 -14.32 -5.08
N PRO A 26 -7.87 -14.73 -5.70
CA PRO A 26 -8.98 -13.82 -5.99
C PRO A 26 -9.60 -13.14 -4.77
N LEU A 27 -9.38 -13.66 -3.55
CA LEU A 27 -9.84 -13.00 -2.32
C LEU A 27 -9.27 -11.59 -2.16
N ALA A 28 -8.11 -11.29 -2.77
CA ALA A 28 -7.56 -9.94 -2.84
C ALA A 28 -8.51 -8.92 -3.51
N LEU A 29 -9.44 -9.39 -4.36
CA LEU A 29 -10.43 -8.54 -5.04
C LEU A 29 -11.72 -8.33 -4.22
N VAL A 30 -11.85 -8.96 -3.05
CA VAL A 30 -13.01 -8.74 -2.15
C VAL A 30 -13.04 -7.30 -1.64
N VAL A 31 -11.88 -6.75 -1.29
CA VAL A 31 -11.75 -5.40 -0.72
C VAL A 31 -12.31 -4.31 -1.65
N PRO A 32 -11.87 -4.20 -2.92
CA PRO A 32 -12.34 -3.11 -3.79
C PRO A 32 -13.82 -3.24 -4.18
N VAL A 33 -14.48 -4.38 -3.91
CA VAL A 33 -15.93 -4.53 -4.12
C VAL A 33 -16.76 -4.20 -2.86
N LEU A 34 -16.15 -3.97 -1.71
CA LEU A 34 -16.85 -3.72 -0.44
C LEU A 34 -17.80 -2.52 -0.48
N PRO A 35 -17.50 -1.38 -1.14
CA PRO A 35 -18.46 -0.29 -1.22
C PRO A 35 -19.79 -0.71 -1.86
N PHE A 36 -19.74 -1.48 -2.96
CA PHE A 36 -20.95 -1.99 -3.62
C PHE A 36 -21.70 -2.98 -2.75
N LEU A 37 -20.98 -3.88 -2.06
CA LEU A 37 -21.58 -4.83 -1.12
C LEU A 37 -22.28 -4.08 0.03
N ALA A 38 -21.64 -3.06 0.59
CA ALA A 38 -22.25 -2.20 1.60
C ALA A 38 -23.54 -1.57 1.08
N GLY A 39 -23.52 -0.99 -0.12
CA GLY A 39 -24.73 -0.43 -0.76
C GLY A 39 -25.85 -1.43 -0.92
N GLY A 40 -25.55 -2.64 -1.39
CA GLY A 40 -26.52 -3.72 -1.53
C GLY A 40 -27.12 -4.15 -0.18
N LEU A 41 -26.29 -4.29 0.86
CA LEU A 41 -26.74 -4.64 2.20
C LEU A 41 -27.60 -3.54 2.82
N VAL A 42 -27.22 -2.28 2.69
CA VAL A 42 -28.03 -1.13 3.13
C VAL A 42 -29.38 -1.10 2.40
N ALA A 43 -29.39 -1.28 1.08
CA ALA A 43 -30.63 -1.32 0.29
C ALA A 43 -31.55 -2.48 0.71
N ALA A 44 -30.99 -3.66 0.99
CA ALA A 44 -31.75 -4.84 1.38
C ALA A 44 -32.31 -4.76 2.81
N THR A 45 -31.65 -4.04 3.72
CA THR A 45 -31.96 -4.09 5.17
C THR A 45 -32.41 -2.76 5.76
N GLY A 46 -32.13 -1.65 5.08
CA GLY A 46 -32.27 -0.30 5.62
C GLY A 46 -31.23 0.08 6.69
N TRP A 47 -30.32 -0.81 7.08
CA TRP A 47 -29.40 -0.55 8.18
C TRP A 47 -28.10 0.11 7.72
N SER A 48 -27.92 1.38 8.09
CA SER A 48 -26.76 2.20 7.71
C SER A 48 -25.41 1.72 8.29
N GLY A 49 -25.43 0.80 9.26
CA GLY A 49 -24.20 0.21 9.83
C GLY A 49 -23.34 -0.50 8.80
N PHE A 50 -23.94 -1.06 7.74
CA PHE A 50 -23.20 -1.76 6.67
C PHE A 50 -22.24 -0.86 5.88
N TRP A 51 -22.38 0.46 5.94
CA TRP A 51 -21.38 1.37 5.37
C TRP A 51 -20.00 1.21 6.00
N TRP A 52 -19.91 0.68 7.22
CA TRP A 52 -18.66 0.43 7.96
C TRP A 52 -18.03 -0.94 7.69
N ILE A 53 -18.50 -1.68 6.66
CA ILE A 53 -18.03 -3.05 6.39
C ILE A 53 -16.51 -3.14 6.15
N GLY A 54 -15.89 -2.12 5.57
CA GLY A 54 -14.43 -2.08 5.35
C GLY A 54 -13.65 -2.13 6.66
N PRO A 55 -13.81 -1.15 7.58
CA PRO A 55 -13.19 -1.19 8.89
C PRO A 55 -13.52 -2.45 9.70
N VAL A 56 -14.77 -2.91 9.67
CA VAL A 56 -15.18 -4.15 10.37
C VAL A 56 -14.43 -5.36 9.82
N LEU A 57 -14.28 -5.45 8.50
CA LEU A 57 -13.51 -6.53 7.87
C LEU A 57 -12.02 -6.43 8.23
N VAL A 58 -11.40 -5.27 8.01
CA VAL A 58 -9.94 -5.08 8.10
C VAL A 58 -9.44 -5.11 9.55
N PHE A 59 -10.16 -4.50 10.48
CA PHE A 59 -9.71 -4.37 11.88
C PHE A 59 -10.45 -5.30 12.86
N GLY A 60 -11.56 -5.92 12.44
CA GLY A 60 -12.31 -6.86 13.26
C GLY A 60 -12.16 -8.29 12.76
N LEU A 61 -12.75 -8.58 11.60
CA LEU A 61 -12.86 -9.96 11.11
C LEU A 61 -11.51 -10.55 10.69
N MET A 62 -10.67 -9.80 9.96
CA MET A 62 -9.36 -10.28 9.51
C MET A 62 -8.44 -10.66 10.68
N PRO A 63 -8.23 -9.81 11.71
CA PRO A 63 -7.44 -10.21 12.89
C PRO A 63 -8.00 -11.41 13.64
N LEU A 64 -9.33 -11.56 13.71
CA LEU A 64 -9.95 -12.73 14.34
C LEU A 64 -9.73 -14.01 13.52
N LEU A 65 -9.78 -13.90 12.18
CA LEU A 65 -9.49 -15.02 11.28
C LEU A 65 -8.01 -15.41 11.31
N ASP A 66 -7.11 -14.42 11.31
CA ASP A 66 -5.66 -14.60 11.47
C ASP A 66 -5.35 -15.38 12.76
N GLN A 67 -5.94 -14.96 13.88
CA GLN A 67 -5.79 -15.66 15.15
C GLN A 67 -6.40 -17.08 15.15
N ALA A 68 -7.50 -17.29 14.43
CA ALA A 68 -8.18 -18.59 14.37
C ALA A 68 -7.49 -19.59 13.43
N LEU A 69 -6.88 -19.12 12.34
CA LEU A 69 -6.18 -19.95 11.36
C LEU A 69 -4.75 -20.28 11.81
N GLY A 70 -4.09 -19.35 12.49
CA GLY A 70 -2.76 -19.54 13.09
C GLY A 70 -1.63 -19.69 12.06
N LEU A 71 -0.40 -19.78 12.59
CA LEU A 71 0.88 -19.75 11.86
C LEU A 71 0.88 -20.45 10.48
N ASP A 72 1.02 -19.64 9.43
CA ASP A 72 1.39 -20.09 8.09
C ASP A 72 2.92 -20.11 7.91
N THR A 73 3.47 -21.31 7.86
CA THR A 73 4.91 -21.53 7.63
C THR A 73 5.25 -21.73 6.16
N LEU A 74 4.25 -21.67 5.27
CA LEU A 74 4.45 -21.90 3.84
C LEU A 74 5.02 -20.66 3.16
N ASN A 75 6.35 -20.59 3.07
CA ASN A 75 7.04 -19.61 2.25
C ASN A 75 7.50 -20.23 0.92
N PRO A 76 7.35 -19.53 -0.21
CA PRO A 76 7.96 -19.97 -1.45
C PRO A 76 9.49 -20.01 -1.29
N PRO A 77 10.16 -21.04 -1.83
CA PRO A 77 11.61 -21.09 -1.82
C PRO A 77 12.18 -19.96 -2.69
N GLU A 78 13.40 -19.49 -2.39
CA GLU A 78 13.99 -18.32 -3.05
C GLU A 78 14.10 -18.51 -4.58
N GLU A 79 14.30 -19.75 -5.04
CA GLU A 79 14.35 -20.11 -6.45
C GLU A 79 12.99 -19.96 -7.16
N ALA A 80 11.88 -20.01 -6.42
CA ALA A 80 10.54 -19.82 -6.96
C ALA A 80 10.12 -18.35 -7.06
N ALA A 81 10.81 -17.43 -6.36
CA ALA A 81 10.41 -16.02 -6.27
C ALA A 81 10.30 -15.36 -7.66
N ALA A 82 11.30 -15.54 -8.52
CA ALA A 82 11.28 -14.98 -9.88
C ALA A 82 10.12 -15.55 -10.74
N ALA A 83 9.81 -16.84 -10.59
CA ALA A 83 8.73 -17.46 -11.34
C ALA A 83 7.34 -17.01 -10.88
N LEU A 84 7.19 -16.65 -9.59
CA LEU A 84 5.97 -16.08 -9.03
C LEU A 84 5.80 -14.60 -9.42
N ASP A 85 6.90 -13.86 -9.45
CA ASP A 85 6.94 -12.47 -9.91
C ASP A 85 6.40 -12.31 -11.34
N ASP A 86 6.69 -13.31 -12.18
CA ASP A 86 6.24 -13.43 -13.58
C ASP A 86 4.91 -14.18 -13.76
N ASP A 87 4.26 -14.64 -12.68
CA ASP A 87 2.99 -15.36 -12.80
C ASP A 87 1.90 -14.42 -13.34
N ARG A 88 1.44 -14.73 -14.55
CA ARG A 88 0.40 -13.94 -15.22
C ARG A 88 -0.86 -13.87 -14.38
N TYR A 89 -1.29 -14.95 -13.74
CA TYR A 89 -2.52 -14.95 -12.95
C TYR A 89 -2.43 -13.95 -11.79
N TYR A 90 -1.30 -13.94 -11.07
CA TYR A 90 -1.03 -12.94 -10.03
C TYR A 90 -1.12 -11.52 -10.59
N ARG A 91 -0.41 -11.24 -11.70
CA ARG A 91 -0.41 -9.92 -12.35
C ARG A 91 -1.81 -9.46 -12.80
N HIS A 92 -2.63 -10.36 -13.33
CA HIS A 92 -4.00 -10.01 -13.73
C HIS A 92 -4.86 -9.62 -12.54
N LEU A 93 -4.69 -10.26 -11.38
CA LEU A 93 -5.40 -9.88 -10.15
C LEU A 93 -4.95 -8.49 -9.66
N THR A 94 -3.64 -8.23 -9.65
CA THR A 94 -3.09 -6.90 -9.34
C THR A 94 -3.66 -5.82 -10.26
N TYR A 95 -3.75 -6.10 -11.57
CA TYR A 95 -4.36 -5.17 -12.53
C TYR A 95 -5.88 -5.04 -12.36
N ALA A 96 -6.59 -6.11 -12.00
CA ALA A 96 -8.03 -6.08 -11.78
C ALA A 96 -8.43 -5.27 -10.53
N TYR A 97 -7.52 -5.12 -9.57
CA TYR A 97 -7.76 -4.29 -8.38
C TYR A 97 -7.99 -2.81 -8.76
N LEU A 98 -7.18 -2.25 -9.67
CA LEU A 98 -7.25 -0.84 -10.07
C LEU A 98 -8.62 -0.40 -10.63
N PRO A 99 -9.20 -1.05 -11.66
CA PRO A 99 -10.51 -0.66 -12.18
C PRO A 99 -11.60 -0.82 -11.12
N LEU A 100 -11.54 -1.85 -10.26
CA LEU A 100 -12.50 -2.02 -9.16
C LEU A 100 -12.36 -0.90 -8.12
N GLN A 101 -11.13 -0.54 -7.75
CA GLN A 101 -10.82 0.58 -6.88
C GLN A 101 -11.46 1.87 -7.40
N PHE A 102 -11.23 2.25 -8.66
CA PHE A 102 -11.81 3.47 -9.21
C PHE A 102 -13.31 3.40 -9.44
N ALA A 103 -13.85 2.23 -9.84
CA ALA A 103 -15.28 2.03 -9.92
C ALA A 103 -15.94 2.25 -8.56
N SER A 104 -15.33 1.73 -7.48
CA SER A 104 -15.81 1.88 -6.11
C SER A 104 -15.79 3.35 -5.67
N LEU A 105 -14.73 4.10 -6.01
CA LEU A 105 -14.60 5.52 -5.70
C LEU A 105 -15.63 6.37 -6.46
N VAL A 106 -15.78 6.15 -7.76
CA VAL A 106 -16.76 6.86 -8.61
C VAL A 106 -18.18 6.57 -8.13
N TRP A 107 -18.48 5.31 -7.81
CA TRP A 107 -19.78 4.95 -7.26
C TRP A 107 -20.01 5.59 -5.88
N ALA A 108 -19.03 5.58 -4.99
CA ALA A 108 -19.12 6.26 -3.69
C ALA A 108 -19.37 7.78 -3.85
N CYS A 109 -18.74 8.44 -4.82
CA CYS A 109 -19.03 9.83 -5.16
C CYS A 109 -20.50 10.02 -5.57
N SER A 110 -21.08 9.10 -6.35
CA SER A 110 -22.51 9.15 -6.68
C SER A 110 -23.41 9.03 -5.44
N VAL A 111 -23.02 8.18 -4.47
CA VAL A 111 -23.77 8.00 -3.22
C VAL A 111 -23.64 9.24 -2.33
N TRP A 112 -22.45 9.83 -2.17
CA TRP A 112 -22.30 11.08 -1.41
C TRP A 112 -23.02 12.27 -2.07
N ALA A 113 -22.99 12.34 -3.40
CA ALA A 113 -23.63 13.41 -4.15
C ALA A 113 -25.16 13.40 -4.04
N SER A 114 -25.77 12.23 -3.77
CA SER A 114 -27.22 12.13 -3.50
C SER A 114 -27.68 13.01 -2.34
N GLY A 115 -26.80 13.23 -1.34
CA GLY A 115 -27.13 13.97 -0.13
C GLY A 115 -27.98 13.19 0.90
N ASP A 116 -28.32 11.93 0.62
CA ASP A 116 -29.25 11.14 1.43
C ASP A 116 -28.59 10.48 2.65
N LEU A 117 -27.25 10.46 2.71
CA LEU A 117 -26.52 9.83 3.81
C LEU A 117 -26.48 10.73 5.04
N SER A 118 -26.78 10.15 6.20
CA SER A 118 -26.42 10.76 7.48
C SER A 118 -24.90 10.93 7.59
N PRO A 119 -24.38 11.87 8.40
CA PRO A 119 -22.94 12.04 8.58
C PRO A 119 -22.22 10.76 9.01
N PHE A 120 -22.86 9.93 9.84
CA PHE A 120 -22.34 8.62 10.25
C PHE A 120 -22.23 7.64 9.09
N ALA A 121 -23.26 7.57 8.24
CA ALA A 121 -23.27 6.71 7.06
C ALA A 121 -22.24 7.16 6.01
N ALA A 122 -22.16 8.48 5.77
CA ALA A 122 -21.21 9.06 4.84
C ALA A 122 -19.75 8.84 5.29
N LEU A 123 -19.47 8.97 6.59
CA LEU A 123 -18.18 8.64 7.18
C LEU A 123 -17.88 7.14 7.09
N GLY A 124 -18.86 6.27 7.35
CA GLY A 124 -18.70 4.83 7.20
C GLY A 124 -18.30 4.45 5.78
N LEU A 125 -18.99 4.99 4.78
CA LEU A 125 -18.65 4.80 3.37
C LEU A 125 -17.24 5.33 3.07
N ALA A 126 -16.88 6.50 3.60
CA ALA A 126 -15.53 7.07 3.43
C ALA A 126 -14.45 6.20 4.08
N ALA A 127 -14.74 5.57 5.21
CA ALA A 127 -13.84 4.62 5.86
C ALA A 127 -13.70 3.33 5.06
N THR A 128 -14.78 2.79 4.51
CA THR A 128 -14.73 1.60 3.64
C THR A 128 -13.96 1.89 2.34
N VAL A 129 -14.24 3.01 1.68
CA VAL A 129 -13.48 3.44 0.49
C VAL A 129 -12.01 3.77 0.84
N GLY A 130 -11.77 4.30 2.05
CA GLY A 130 -10.43 4.49 2.60
C GLY A 130 -9.67 3.17 2.77
N CYS A 131 -10.31 2.10 3.27
CA CYS A 131 -9.72 0.76 3.30
C CYS A 131 -9.35 0.28 1.88
N VAL A 132 -10.21 0.51 0.89
CA VAL A 132 -9.90 0.21 -0.52
C VAL A 132 -8.66 0.97 -1.00
N ALA A 133 -8.58 2.27 -0.70
CA ALA A 133 -7.43 3.11 -1.04
C ALA A 133 -6.14 2.65 -0.33
N GLY A 134 -6.21 2.31 0.96
CA GLY A 134 -5.05 1.87 1.72
C GLY A 134 -4.50 0.54 1.24
N ILE A 135 -5.37 -0.43 0.95
CA ILE A 135 -4.98 -1.73 0.40
C ILE A 135 -4.48 -1.59 -1.06
N ALA A 136 -4.97 -0.60 -1.80
CA ALA A 136 -4.43 -0.25 -3.11
C ALA A 136 -2.96 0.19 -3.05
N ILE A 137 -2.47 0.67 -1.91
CA ILE A 137 -1.05 1.05 -1.74
C ILE A 137 -0.15 -0.19 -1.83
N ASN A 138 -0.60 -1.36 -1.38
CA ASN A 138 0.13 -2.62 -1.57
C ASN A 138 0.18 -3.02 -3.04
N THR A 139 -0.92 -2.82 -3.77
CA THR A 139 -0.96 -2.99 -5.23
C THR A 139 0.01 -2.01 -5.91
N ALA A 140 0.05 -0.76 -5.47
CA ALA A 140 1.00 0.23 -5.99
C ALA A 140 2.45 -0.10 -5.66
N HIS A 141 2.72 -0.67 -4.50
CA HIS A 141 4.03 -1.14 -4.06
C HIS A 141 4.55 -2.23 -5.02
N GLU A 142 3.72 -3.26 -5.27
CA GLU A 142 4.04 -4.35 -6.19
C GLU A 142 4.34 -3.83 -7.60
N LEU A 143 3.44 -3.01 -8.16
CA LEU A 143 3.59 -2.44 -9.50
C LEU A 143 4.78 -1.46 -9.60
N GLY A 144 5.11 -0.78 -8.50
CA GLY A 144 6.16 0.23 -8.45
C GLY A 144 7.58 -0.36 -8.54
N HIS A 145 7.77 -1.61 -8.09
CA HIS A 145 9.06 -2.30 -8.17
C HIS A 145 9.34 -2.93 -9.53
N LYS A 146 8.31 -3.16 -10.34
CA LYS A 146 8.49 -3.77 -11.66
C LYS A 146 9.26 -2.87 -12.63
N HIS A 147 9.91 -3.48 -13.61
CA HIS A 147 10.72 -2.81 -14.63
C HIS A 147 9.92 -2.08 -15.74
N PRO A 148 8.78 -2.60 -16.22
CA PRO A 148 7.97 -1.95 -17.25
C PRO A 148 7.50 -0.54 -16.88
N THR A 149 7.53 0.36 -17.86
CA THR A 149 7.09 1.75 -17.71
C THR A 149 5.61 1.87 -17.37
N LEU A 150 4.78 0.95 -17.89
CA LEU A 150 3.35 0.91 -17.62
C LEU A 150 3.05 0.64 -16.15
N GLU A 151 3.69 -0.36 -15.53
CA GLU A 151 3.42 -0.74 -14.14
C GLU A 151 3.81 0.36 -13.17
N ARG A 152 4.94 1.02 -13.41
CA ARG A 152 5.35 2.22 -12.65
C ARG A 152 4.39 3.39 -12.78
N TRP A 153 3.74 3.52 -13.94
CA TRP A 153 2.69 4.51 -14.14
C TRP A 153 1.41 4.13 -13.40
N LEU A 154 0.99 2.86 -13.51
CA LEU A 154 -0.16 2.31 -12.79
C LEU A 154 0.01 2.39 -11.26
N ALA A 155 1.22 2.23 -10.74
CA ALA A 155 1.52 2.44 -9.33
C ALA A 155 1.17 3.87 -8.88
N LYS A 156 1.57 4.89 -9.64
CA LYS A 156 1.22 6.30 -9.35
C LYS A 156 -0.27 6.56 -9.51
N VAL A 157 -0.93 5.91 -10.48
CA VAL A 157 -2.38 5.97 -10.65
C VAL A 157 -3.09 5.40 -9.43
N ALA A 158 -2.73 4.19 -8.96
CA ALA A 158 -3.32 3.58 -7.78
C ALA A 158 -3.19 4.48 -6.52
N LEU A 159 -2.04 5.15 -6.36
CA LEU A 159 -1.78 6.10 -5.26
C LEU A 159 -2.54 7.43 -5.38
N SER A 160 -3.12 7.75 -6.53
CA SER A 160 -3.81 9.01 -6.74
C SER A 160 -5.09 9.14 -5.90
N GLN A 161 -5.76 8.03 -5.59
CA GLN A 161 -6.94 8.04 -4.71
C GLN A 161 -6.59 8.41 -3.26
N SER A 162 -5.45 7.93 -2.74
CA SER A 162 -5.03 8.20 -1.36
C SER A 162 -4.30 9.53 -1.20
N ALA A 163 -4.13 10.29 -2.29
CA ALA A 163 -3.29 11.50 -2.34
C ALA A 163 -1.85 11.28 -1.82
N TYR A 164 -1.38 10.02 -1.84
CA TYR A 164 -0.12 9.60 -1.26
C TYR A 164 0.94 9.28 -2.32
N GLY A 165 0.84 9.90 -3.49
CA GLY A 165 1.69 9.62 -4.67
C GLY A 165 3.21 9.79 -4.45
N HIS A 166 3.62 10.57 -3.45
CA HIS A 166 5.03 10.73 -3.10
C HIS A 166 5.65 9.43 -2.53
N PHE A 167 4.82 8.52 -2.00
CA PHE A 167 5.22 7.18 -1.56
C PHE A 167 5.98 6.42 -2.65
N TYR A 168 5.58 6.52 -3.92
CA TYR A 168 6.28 5.85 -5.01
C TYR A 168 7.78 6.22 -5.09
N VAL A 169 8.12 7.47 -4.78
CA VAL A 169 9.53 7.91 -4.78
C VAL A 169 10.18 7.58 -3.46
N GLU A 170 9.54 7.90 -2.33
CA GLU A 170 10.14 7.70 -1.02
C GLU A 170 10.35 6.22 -0.70
N HIS A 171 9.38 5.38 -1.01
CA HIS A 171 9.48 3.95 -0.73
C HIS A 171 10.61 3.31 -1.53
N ASN A 172 10.56 3.46 -2.86
CA ASN A 172 11.45 2.74 -3.78
C ASN A 172 12.90 3.25 -3.78
N ARG A 173 13.15 4.49 -3.34
CA ARG A 173 14.49 5.11 -3.36
C ARG A 173 14.95 5.63 -2.01
N GLY A 174 14.11 5.51 -0.98
CA GLY A 174 14.35 6.08 0.32
C GLY A 174 14.21 5.05 1.43
N HIS A 175 12.98 4.66 1.73
CA HIS A 175 12.63 3.77 2.82
C HIS A 175 13.41 2.45 2.74
N HIS A 176 13.38 1.71 1.63
CA HIS A 176 14.15 0.45 1.51
C HIS A 176 15.65 0.58 1.83
N GLN A 177 16.25 1.74 1.55
CA GLN A 177 17.65 2.00 1.86
C GLN A 177 17.86 2.32 3.36
N ARG A 178 16.92 3.02 3.97
CA ARG A 178 17.02 3.62 5.32
C ARG A 178 16.13 2.94 6.37
N VAL A 179 15.37 1.92 6.02
CA VAL A 179 14.47 1.21 6.93
C VAL A 179 15.25 0.79 8.18
N SER A 180 14.62 0.99 9.34
CA SER A 180 15.20 0.84 10.67
C SER A 180 16.43 1.72 10.93
N THR A 181 16.54 2.90 10.31
CA THR A 181 17.56 3.90 10.65
C THR A 181 16.89 5.21 11.11
N PRO A 182 17.59 6.06 11.91
CA PRO A 182 17.03 7.33 12.39
C PRO A 182 16.61 8.31 11.28
N GLU A 183 17.17 8.15 10.07
CA GLU A 183 16.91 8.98 8.90
C GLU A 183 15.68 8.55 8.09
N ASP A 184 15.09 7.38 8.39
CA ASP A 184 13.84 6.94 7.77
C ASP A 184 12.61 7.48 8.50
N PRO A 185 11.78 8.30 7.84
CA PRO A 185 10.54 8.80 8.44
C PRO A 185 9.54 7.69 8.78
N ALA A 186 9.53 6.59 8.03
CA ALA A 186 8.56 5.50 8.19
C ALA A 186 8.96 4.46 9.26
N SER A 187 10.18 4.55 9.82
CA SER A 187 10.60 3.71 10.94
C SER A 187 10.14 4.30 12.27
N SER A 188 9.25 3.61 12.98
CA SER A 188 8.71 4.03 14.29
C SER A 188 9.71 3.77 15.42
N ARG A 189 9.85 4.74 16.31
CA ARG A 189 10.85 4.68 17.40
C ARG A 189 10.31 3.93 18.60
N PHE A 190 11.20 3.29 19.36
CA PHE A 190 10.81 2.68 20.63
C PHE A 190 10.22 3.73 21.57
N GLY A 191 9.02 3.48 22.11
CA GLY A 191 8.30 4.40 22.98
C GLY A 191 7.60 5.56 22.27
N GLU A 192 7.69 5.68 20.95
CA GLU A 192 6.91 6.66 20.19
C GLU A 192 5.45 6.22 20.13
N SER A 193 4.51 7.14 20.38
CA SER A 193 3.09 6.85 20.19
C SER A 193 2.71 6.97 18.71
N PHE A 194 1.69 6.23 18.29
CA PHE A 194 1.16 6.33 16.93
C PHE A 194 0.82 7.78 16.53
N TYR A 195 0.25 8.56 17.46
CA TYR A 195 -0.11 9.95 17.23
C TYR A 195 1.09 10.88 17.03
N ALA A 196 2.24 10.58 17.64
CA ALA A 196 3.49 11.30 17.40
C ALA A 196 4.16 10.85 16.08
N PHE A 197 4.03 9.56 15.76
CA PHE A 197 4.56 8.95 14.54
C PHE A 197 3.92 9.51 13.27
N VAL A 198 2.58 9.53 13.17
CA VAL A 198 1.82 9.91 11.97
C VAL A 198 2.27 11.24 11.34
N PRO A 199 2.30 12.38 12.05
CA PRO A 199 2.74 13.63 11.43
C PRO A 199 4.22 13.59 11.04
N ARG A 200 5.07 12.86 11.77
CA ARG A 200 6.50 12.71 11.46
C ARG A 200 6.72 11.91 10.19
N THR A 201 6.06 10.76 10.05
CA THR A 201 6.17 9.91 8.85
C THR A 201 5.59 10.62 7.63
N VAL A 202 4.37 11.16 7.70
CA VAL A 202 3.71 11.80 6.54
C VAL A 202 4.50 13.00 6.02
N ILE A 203 4.87 13.93 6.91
CA ILE A 203 5.62 15.13 6.51
C ILE A 203 7.05 14.78 6.13
N GLY A 204 7.69 13.87 6.87
CA GLY A 204 9.06 13.43 6.62
C GLY A 204 9.21 12.72 5.28
N SER A 205 8.30 11.80 4.97
CA SER A 205 8.25 11.03 3.71
C SER A 205 8.01 11.94 2.52
N ALA A 206 7.08 12.91 2.62
CA ALA A 206 6.86 13.90 1.57
C ALA A 206 8.10 14.77 1.32
N ARG A 207 8.74 15.27 2.37
CA ARG A 207 9.98 16.08 2.26
C ARG A 207 11.14 15.26 1.69
N SER A 208 11.25 14.00 2.10
CA SER A 208 12.29 13.10 1.65
C SER A 208 12.11 12.73 0.17
N ALA A 209 10.89 12.41 -0.27
CA ALA A 209 10.56 12.19 -1.68
C ALA A 209 10.98 13.39 -2.55
N VAL A 210 10.61 14.61 -2.13
CA VAL A 210 10.97 15.85 -2.84
C VAL A 210 12.48 16.02 -2.93
N ARG A 211 13.23 15.75 -1.86
CA ARG A 211 14.69 15.84 -1.84
C ARG A 211 15.33 14.82 -2.78
N ILE A 212 14.92 13.55 -2.69
CA ILE A 212 15.39 12.46 -3.55
C ILE A 212 15.17 12.82 -5.02
N GLU A 213 13.98 13.30 -5.34
CA GLU A 213 13.63 13.61 -6.72
C GLU A 213 14.36 14.85 -7.23
N ARG A 214 14.54 15.88 -6.39
CA ARG A 214 15.35 17.06 -6.73
C ARG A 214 16.79 16.68 -7.04
N ASP A 215 17.40 15.82 -6.24
CA ASP A 215 18.76 15.34 -6.48
C ASP A 215 18.85 14.48 -7.75
N ARG A 216 17.83 13.64 -8.02
CA ARG A 216 17.75 12.87 -9.27
C ARG A 216 17.66 13.77 -10.50
N ARG A 217 16.78 14.78 -10.47
CA ARG A 217 16.65 15.77 -11.57
C ARG A 217 17.95 16.53 -11.77
N ARG A 218 18.59 17.01 -10.70
CA ARG A 218 19.89 17.71 -10.77
C ARG A 218 20.99 16.85 -11.41
N ARG A 219 21.12 15.58 -11.00
CA ARG A 219 22.09 14.64 -11.59
C ARG A 219 21.82 14.35 -13.08
N ALA A 220 20.56 14.44 -13.50
CA ALA A 220 20.15 14.30 -14.89
C ALA A 220 20.23 15.62 -15.70
N GLY A 221 20.75 16.71 -15.12
CA GLY A 221 20.80 18.02 -15.78
C GLY A 221 19.42 18.69 -15.97
N ASP A 222 18.40 18.24 -15.24
CA ASP A 222 17.00 18.70 -15.37
C ASP A 222 16.59 19.56 -14.16
N ARG A 223 15.50 20.34 -14.32
CA ARG A 223 14.93 21.20 -13.27
C ARG A 223 13.95 20.41 -12.38
N PHE A 224 13.68 20.92 -11.18
CA PHE A 224 12.69 20.33 -10.28
C PHE A 224 11.27 20.35 -10.89
N TRP A 225 10.88 21.50 -11.45
CA TRP A 225 9.63 21.66 -12.19
C TRP A 225 9.77 21.08 -13.59
N SER A 226 9.59 19.77 -13.71
CA SER A 226 9.69 19.01 -14.95
C SER A 226 8.58 17.98 -14.99
N PRO A 227 7.94 17.71 -16.15
CA PRO A 227 6.99 16.61 -16.30
C PRO A 227 7.61 15.23 -15.98
N ARG A 228 8.94 15.14 -15.99
CA ARG A 228 9.71 13.93 -15.64
C ARG A 228 9.91 13.77 -14.13
N ASN A 229 9.47 14.72 -13.32
CA ASN A 229 9.51 14.64 -11.87
C ASN A 229 8.38 13.73 -11.38
N ASP A 230 8.74 12.57 -10.84
CA ASP A 230 7.77 11.56 -10.43
C ASP A 230 6.88 12.00 -9.27
N VAL A 231 7.37 12.86 -8.35
CA VAL A 231 6.57 13.41 -7.25
C VAL A 231 5.50 14.36 -7.80
N LEU A 232 5.90 15.31 -8.64
CA LEU A 232 4.96 16.26 -9.24
C LEU A 232 3.93 15.57 -10.13
N ASN A 233 4.37 14.56 -10.90
CA ASN A 233 3.49 13.77 -11.74
C ASN A 233 2.44 13.00 -10.92
N ALA A 234 2.85 12.36 -9.82
CA ALA A 234 1.92 11.62 -8.96
C ALA A 234 0.92 12.55 -8.23
N TRP A 235 1.37 13.73 -7.78
CA TRP A 235 0.46 14.73 -7.20
C TRP A 235 -0.50 15.32 -8.24
N ALA A 236 -0.02 15.57 -9.45
CA ALA A 236 -0.89 16.03 -10.54
C ALA A 236 -1.99 15.01 -10.86
N MET A 237 -1.69 13.70 -10.82
CA MET A 237 -2.71 12.65 -10.99
C MET A 237 -3.81 12.73 -9.93
N THR A 238 -3.46 13.00 -8.67
CA THR A 238 -4.43 13.20 -7.58
C THR A 238 -5.31 14.43 -7.87
N VAL A 239 -4.70 15.55 -8.24
CA VAL A 239 -5.42 16.80 -8.56
C VAL A 239 -6.37 16.60 -9.73
N VAL A 240 -5.94 15.90 -10.78
CA VAL A 240 -6.79 15.58 -11.94
C VAL A 240 -7.94 14.67 -11.54
N LEU A 241 -7.67 13.60 -10.79
CA LEU A 241 -8.70 12.67 -10.32
C LEU A 241 -9.74 13.39 -9.46
N PHE A 242 -9.30 14.09 -8.41
CA PHE A 242 -10.21 14.77 -7.48
C PHE A 242 -10.94 15.92 -8.18
N GLY A 243 -10.25 16.68 -9.03
CA GLY A 243 -10.86 17.74 -9.83
C GLY A 243 -11.94 17.20 -10.76
N ALA A 244 -11.70 16.07 -11.44
CA ALA A 244 -12.70 15.43 -12.30
C ALA A 244 -13.90 14.91 -11.51
N LEU A 245 -13.69 14.30 -10.35
CA LEU A 245 -14.77 13.81 -9.49
C LEU A 245 -15.61 14.97 -8.94
N VAL A 246 -14.97 16.05 -8.47
CA VAL A 246 -15.67 17.25 -8.01
C VAL A 246 -16.43 17.94 -9.15
N ALA A 247 -15.85 18.01 -10.35
CA ALA A 247 -16.54 18.56 -11.52
C ALA A 247 -17.75 17.71 -11.95
N GLY A 248 -17.65 16.37 -11.85
CA GLY A 248 -18.71 15.45 -12.25
C GLY A 248 -19.83 15.28 -11.22
N PHE A 249 -19.51 15.29 -9.93
CA PHE A 249 -20.45 15.00 -8.84
C PHE A 249 -20.80 16.22 -7.97
N GLY A 250 -20.14 17.37 -8.20
CA GLY A 250 -20.34 18.60 -7.45
C GLY A 250 -19.41 18.75 -6.23
N TRP A 251 -19.36 19.97 -5.68
CA TRP A 251 -18.45 20.31 -4.57
C TRP A 251 -18.73 19.54 -3.27
N SER A 252 -19.94 18.99 -3.10
CA SER A 252 -20.35 18.23 -1.92
C SER A 252 -19.51 16.96 -1.68
N VAL A 253 -18.89 16.39 -2.71
CA VAL A 253 -18.02 15.20 -2.55
C VAL A 253 -16.60 15.55 -2.08
N ALA A 254 -16.16 16.80 -2.22
CA ALA A 254 -14.78 17.20 -1.94
C ALA A 254 -14.31 16.87 -0.50
N PRO A 255 -15.10 17.12 0.57
CA PRO A 255 -14.72 16.73 1.91
C PRO A 255 -14.51 15.21 2.05
N TRP A 256 -15.36 14.41 1.41
CA TRP A 256 -15.30 12.94 1.49
C TRP A 256 -14.11 12.37 0.73
N LEU A 257 -13.71 12.98 -0.40
CA LEU A 257 -12.48 12.65 -1.12
C LEU A 257 -11.24 12.85 -0.24
N VAL A 258 -11.21 13.93 0.54
CA VAL A 258 -10.13 14.22 1.51
C VAL A 258 -10.16 13.21 2.66
N VAL A 259 -11.33 12.96 3.25
CA VAL A 259 -11.47 12.01 4.37
C VAL A 259 -11.04 10.61 3.97
N GLN A 260 -11.54 10.07 2.84
CA GLN A 260 -11.16 8.72 2.40
C GLN A 260 -9.67 8.63 2.06
N ALA A 261 -9.07 9.70 1.53
CA ALA A 261 -7.64 9.72 1.23
C ALA A 261 -6.80 9.66 2.49
N ILE A 262 -7.18 10.44 3.52
CA ILE A 262 -6.56 10.41 4.84
C ILE A 262 -6.67 9.03 5.47
N LEU A 263 -7.87 8.45 5.50
CA LEU A 263 -8.07 7.10 6.04
C LEU A 263 -7.27 6.05 5.26
N GLY A 264 -7.14 6.21 3.94
CA GLY A 264 -6.35 5.34 3.08
C GLY A 264 -4.85 5.36 3.40
N PHE A 265 -4.22 6.54 3.45
CA PHE A 265 -2.79 6.57 3.81
C PHE A 265 -2.55 6.27 5.29
N LEU A 266 -3.49 6.58 6.19
CA LEU A 266 -3.36 6.20 7.60
C LEU A 266 -3.34 4.68 7.78
N LEU A 267 -4.06 3.93 6.94
CA LEU A 267 -3.99 2.47 6.95
C LEU A 267 -2.56 1.97 6.66
N LEU A 268 -1.87 2.57 5.67
CA LEU A 268 -0.45 2.29 5.41
C LEU A 268 0.41 2.67 6.62
N GLU A 269 0.21 3.86 7.22
CA GLU A 269 1.05 4.30 8.33
C GLU A 269 0.85 3.45 9.59
N VAL A 270 -0.32 2.85 9.81
CA VAL A 270 -0.51 1.83 10.85
C VAL A 270 0.40 0.63 10.59
N VAL A 271 0.46 0.16 9.34
CA VAL A 271 1.35 -0.94 8.95
C VAL A 271 2.81 -0.57 9.18
N ASN A 272 3.28 0.57 8.65
CA ASN A 272 4.65 1.06 8.89
C ASN A 272 4.98 1.18 10.38
N TYR A 273 4.03 1.69 11.17
CA TYR A 273 4.22 1.87 12.61
C TYR A 273 4.44 0.53 13.31
N ILE A 274 3.66 -0.50 12.97
CA ILE A 274 3.75 -1.82 13.58
C ILE A 274 4.98 -2.55 13.06
N GLU A 275 5.18 -2.61 11.74
CA GLU A 275 6.27 -3.34 11.08
C GLU A 275 7.65 -2.87 11.52
N HIS A 276 7.80 -1.59 11.89
CA HIS A 276 9.11 -1.04 12.25
C HIS A 276 9.25 -0.67 13.72
N TYR A 277 8.29 -1.05 14.58
CA TYR A 277 8.23 -0.57 15.96
C TYR A 277 9.47 -0.92 16.77
N GLY A 278 10.24 0.11 17.11
CA GLY A 278 11.42 -0.03 17.97
C GLY A 278 12.61 -0.72 17.31
N LEU A 279 12.53 -1.03 16.01
CA LEU A 279 13.61 -1.70 15.28
C LEU A 279 14.66 -0.68 14.84
N ARG A 280 15.93 -1.02 15.03
CA ARG A 280 17.06 -0.16 14.66
C ARG A 280 18.23 -0.98 14.17
N ARG A 281 18.70 -0.68 12.97
CA ARG A 281 19.96 -1.19 12.41
C ARG A 281 21.14 -0.58 13.14
N GLU A 282 22.13 -1.42 13.41
CA GLU A 282 23.38 -0.96 13.97
C GLU A 282 24.18 -0.15 12.94
N ARG A 283 24.98 0.78 13.44
CA ARG A 283 25.91 1.56 12.65
C ARG A 283 27.29 0.92 12.80
N ARG A 284 27.89 0.56 11.67
CA ARG A 284 29.22 -0.04 11.60
C ARG A 284 30.30 1.01 11.82
N ASP A 285 31.52 0.54 12.09
CA ASP A 285 32.70 1.38 12.31
C ASP A 285 33.04 2.28 11.10
N ASP A 286 32.67 1.85 9.88
CA ASP A 286 32.82 2.64 8.64
C ASP A 286 31.77 3.76 8.48
N GLY A 287 30.89 3.91 9.47
CA GLY A 287 29.82 4.90 9.49
C GLY A 287 28.58 4.53 8.68
N ARG A 288 28.52 3.35 8.03
CA ARG A 288 27.35 2.85 7.30
C ARG A 288 26.48 1.97 8.20
N TYR A 289 25.20 1.85 7.86
CA TYR A 289 24.30 0.92 8.54
C TYR A 289 24.47 -0.51 8.00
N GLU A 290 24.20 -1.50 8.84
CA GLU A 290 24.15 -2.91 8.44
C GLU A 290 23.17 -3.16 7.30
N ARG A 291 23.27 -4.25 6.53
CA ARG A 291 22.27 -4.52 5.47
C ARG A 291 20.90 -4.81 6.10
N CYS A 292 19.83 -4.39 5.41
CA CYS A 292 18.47 -4.78 5.79
C CYS A 292 18.34 -6.32 5.77
N ARG A 293 17.57 -6.85 6.73
CA ARG A 293 17.40 -8.28 7.03
C ARG A 293 15.98 -8.48 7.59
N PRO A 294 15.44 -9.71 7.62
CA PRO A 294 14.11 -9.97 8.17
C PRO A 294 13.91 -9.45 9.60
N GLU A 295 14.94 -9.45 10.45
CA GLU A 295 14.90 -8.91 11.83
C GLU A 295 14.67 -7.38 11.91
N HIS A 296 14.76 -6.67 10.80
CA HIS A 296 14.51 -5.23 10.69
C HIS A 296 13.06 -4.90 10.30
N SER A 297 12.18 -5.90 10.26
CA SER A 297 10.74 -5.71 10.11
C SER A 297 10.00 -6.79 10.89
N TRP A 298 9.05 -6.40 11.72
CA TRP A 298 8.10 -7.33 12.29
C TRP A 298 7.25 -7.90 11.18
N ASN A 299 7.20 -9.24 11.08
CA ASN A 299 6.37 -9.94 10.12
C ASN A 299 5.23 -10.66 10.85
N ALA A 300 4.05 -10.64 10.26
CA ALA A 300 2.95 -11.52 10.65
C ALA A 300 3.07 -12.80 9.82
N SER A 301 3.43 -13.92 10.47
CA SER A 301 3.46 -15.25 9.83
C SER A 301 2.27 -16.12 10.27
N ASN A 302 1.23 -15.50 10.83
CA ASN A 302 -0.03 -16.13 11.21
C ASN A 302 -1.00 -16.22 10.03
#